data_AF-R0CEE2-F1
#
_entry.id   AF-R0CEE2-F1
#
_cell.length_a   1.000
_cell.length_b   1.000
_cell.length_c   1.000
_cell.angle_alpha   90.00
_cell.angle_beta   90.00
_cell.angle_gamma   90.00
#
_symmetry.space_group_name_H-M   'P 1'
#
loop_
_entity.id
_entity.type
_entity.pdbx_description
1 polymer ?
#
loop_
_entity_poly.entity_id
_entity_poly.type
_entity_poly.pdbx_seq_one_letter_code
_entity_poly.pdbx_strand_id
1 'polypeptide(L)'
;MKKFKSVIPFSKDENFGNRTVIQYKIKAKIGDNAFSIAHYITPTAKFEAILVANTREMTGIGIVAKQHLHTLEALHASPGELEIVEEPEYYEGVEVPPHLAAFMMIALHHPEMLGRKGYAVFGINVTDKQ
;
A
#
# COMPACT_ATOMS: atom_id res chain seq x y z
N MET A 1 -18.22 19.96 -11.41
CA MET A 1 -18.20 18.57 -11.93
C MET A 1 -16.75 18.18 -12.22
N LYS A 2 -16.11 17.38 -11.37
CA LYS A 2 -14.76 16.85 -11.64
C LYS A 2 -14.91 15.78 -12.73
N LYS A 3 -14.22 15.96 -13.86
CA LYS A 3 -14.25 15.05 -15.00
C LYS A 3 -13.58 13.73 -14.61
N PHE A 4 -14.28 12.61 -14.80
CA PHE A 4 -13.67 11.27 -14.78
C PHE A 4 -12.60 11.22 -15.87
N LYS A 5 -11.33 11.17 -15.48
CA LYS A 5 -10.27 10.79 -16.42
C LYS A 5 -10.39 9.29 -16.65
N SER A 6 -10.73 8.97 -17.90
CA SER A 6 -10.63 7.70 -18.60
C SER A 6 -9.77 6.65 -17.87
N VAL A 7 -10.42 5.58 -17.42
CA VAL A 7 -9.78 4.29 -17.15
C VAL A 7 -9.20 3.81 -18.47
N ILE A 8 -7.87 3.85 -18.63
CA ILE A 8 -7.24 3.18 -19.77
C ILE A 8 -7.48 1.68 -19.56
N PRO A 9 -8.18 0.98 -20.48
CA PRO A 9 -8.35 -0.45 -20.37
C PRO A 9 -7.00 -1.11 -20.60
N PHE A 10 -6.63 -2.00 -19.70
CA PHE A 10 -5.44 -2.85 -19.77
C PHE A 10 -5.20 -3.33 -21.21
N SER A 11 -4.07 -2.92 -21.80
CA SER A 11 -3.49 -3.66 -22.91
C SER A 11 -3.23 -5.08 -22.39
N LYS A 12 -3.84 -6.08 -23.04
CA LYS A 12 -3.69 -7.49 -22.66
C LYS A 12 -2.27 -8.03 -22.86
N ASP A 13 -1.34 -7.22 -23.35
CA ASP A 13 -0.02 -7.64 -23.81
C ASP A 13 1.16 -6.86 -23.18
N GLU A 14 1.07 -6.44 -21.92
CA GLU A 14 2.26 -5.97 -21.19
C GLU A 14 2.97 -7.12 -20.49
N ASN A 15 3.99 -7.63 -21.18
CA ASN A 15 4.92 -8.61 -20.67
C ASN A 15 5.88 -7.89 -19.70
N PHE A 16 5.51 -7.78 -18.41
CA PHE A 16 6.26 -7.04 -17.39
C PHE A 16 7.65 -7.63 -17.05
N GLY A 17 8.08 -8.73 -17.69
CA GLY A 17 9.37 -9.38 -17.44
C GLY A 17 9.55 -9.84 -15.99
N ASN A 18 10.80 -9.93 -15.52
CA ASN A 18 11.15 -10.23 -14.12
C ASN A 18 10.98 -9.03 -13.16
N ARG A 19 10.25 -7.98 -13.56
CA ARG A 19 10.17 -6.72 -12.80
C ARG A 19 9.01 -6.74 -11.81
N THR A 20 9.17 -5.98 -10.72
CA THR A 20 8.09 -5.68 -9.78
C THR A 20 7.67 -4.24 -9.94
N VAL A 21 6.38 -4.02 -10.13
CA VAL A 21 5.77 -2.70 -10.28
C VAL A 21 4.88 -2.44 -9.08
N ILE A 22 4.96 -1.24 -8.50
CA ILE A 22 4.11 -0.79 -7.39
C ILE A 22 3.31 0.42 -7.85
N GLN A 23 2.01 0.23 -8.03
CA GLN A 23 1.07 1.28 -8.39
C GLN A 23 0.33 1.75 -7.14
N TYR A 24 0.63 2.96 -6.67
CA TYR A 24 -0.12 3.55 -5.57
C TYR A 24 -1.48 4.04 -6.07
N LYS A 25 -2.55 3.59 -5.42
CA LYS A 25 -3.92 4.08 -5.68
C LYS A 25 -4.26 5.26 -4.80
N ILE A 26 -3.95 5.12 -3.51
CA ILE A 26 -4.23 6.13 -2.49
C ILE A 26 -2.96 6.31 -1.65
N LYS A 27 -2.64 7.55 -1.35
CA LYS A 27 -1.70 7.95 -0.29
C LYS A 27 -2.40 8.96 0.61
N ALA A 28 -2.27 8.78 1.92
CA ALA A 28 -2.79 9.73 2.89
C ALA A 28 -1.78 9.97 4.02
N LYS A 29 -1.76 11.19 4.56
CA LYS A 29 -0.87 11.56 5.66
C LYS A 29 -1.57 12.43 6.70
N ILE A 30 -1.45 12.08 7.98
CA ILE A 30 -1.90 12.88 9.13
C ILE A 30 -0.77 12.95 10.15
N GLY A 31 -0.10 14.10 10.25
CA GLY A 31 1.09 14.23 11.10
C GLY A 31 2.17 13.24 10.69
N ASP A 32 2.61 12.40 11.64
CA ASP A 32 3.60 11.34 11.43
C ASP A 32 2.99 10.04 10.88
N ASN A 33 1.66 9.95 10.76
CA ASN A 33 1.01 8.75 10.27
C ASN A 33 0.84 8.80 8.75
N ALA A 34 1.31 7.77 8.06
CA ALA A 34 1.19 7.58 6.63
C ALA A 34 0.31 6.35 6.32
N PHE A 35 -0.45 6.45 5.24
CA PHE A 35 -1.31 5.38 4.73
C PHE A 35 -1.12 5.26 3.22
N SER A 36 -1.14 4.04 2.72
CA SER A 36 -1.23 3.81 1.29
C SER A 36 -1.97 2.53 0.94
N ILE A 37 -2.63 2.55 -0.22
CA ILE A 37 -3.09 1.36 -0.92
C ILE A 37 -2.27 1.24 -2.18
N ALA A 38 -1.63 0.09 -2.38
CA ALA A 38 -0.82 -0.17 -3.55
C ALA A 38 -1.20 -1.49 -4.21
N HIS A 39 -1.20 -1.49 -5.54
CA HIS A 39 -1.28 -2.68 -6.37
C HIS A 39 0.15 -3.12 -6.72
N TYR A 40 0.50 -4.32 -6.28
CA TYR A 40 1.76 -4.99 -6.56
C TYR A 40 1.56 -5.88 -7.78
N ILE A 41 2.37 -5.65 -8.80
CA ILE A 41 2.45 -6.49 -9.99
C ILE A 41 3.85 -7.07 -10.01
N THR A 42 3.96 -8.33 -9.66
CA THR A 42 5.20 -9.11 -9.67
C THR A 42 5.16 -10.11 -10.84
N PRO A 43 6.29 -10.76 -11.18
CA PRO A 43 6.30 -11.77 -12.23
C PRO A 43 5.38 -12.96 -11.95
N THR A 44 5.10 -13.25 -10.67
CA THR A 44 4.36 -14.44 -10.24
C THR A 44 3.00 -14.16 -9.61
N ALA A 45 2.70 -12.91 -9.26
CA ALA A 45 1.47 -12.52 -8.57
C ALA A 45 1.09 -11.06 -8.83
N LYS A 46 -0.23 -10.81 -8.88
CA LYS A 46 -0.82 -9.47 -8.85
C LYS A 46 -1.74 -9.36 -7.65
N PHE A 47 -1.51 -8.38 -6.77
CA PHE A 47 -2.26 -8.27 -5.52
C PHE A 47 -2.24 -6.86 -4.93
N GLU A 48 -3.24 -6.52 -4.14
CA GLU A 48 -3.29 -5.27 -3.40
C GLU A 48 -2.79 -5.46 -1.97
N ALA A 49 -2.11 -4.44 -1.46
CA ALA A 49 -1.79 -4.34 -0.04
C ALA A 49 -2.10 -2.94 0.49
N ILE A 50 -2.42 -2.89 1.78
CA ILE A 50 -2.57 -1.65 2.54
C ILE A 50 -1.36 -1.55 3.46
N LEU A 51 -0.70 -0.39 3.45
CA LEU A 51 0.39 -0.08 4.35
C LEU A 51 -0.02 1.10 5.22
N VAL A 52 0.14 0.97 6.53
CA VAL A 52 -0.02 2.06 7.49
C VAL A 52 1.24 2.16 8.32
N ALA A 53 1.80 3.35 8.43
CA ALA A 53 3.08 3.58 9.08
C ALA A 53 3.01 4.80 9.99
N ASN A 54 3.79 4.78 11.07
CA ASN A 54 4.18 5.97 11.81
C ASN A 54 5.65 6.28 11.47
N THR A 55 5.88 7.38 10.76
CA THR A 55 7.21 7.77 10.27
C THR A 55 8.11 8.31 11.37
N ARG A 56 7.57 8.67 12.53
CA ARG A 56 8.37 9.08 13.69
C ARG A 56 8.87 7.87 14.48
N GLU A 57 8.03 6.85 14.63
CA GLU A 57 8.38 5.61 15.32
C GLU A 57 9.11 4.62 14.41
N MET A 58 9.13 4.87 13.10
CA MET A 58 9.73 4.01 12.08
C MET A 58 9.14 2.60 12.04
N THR A 59 7.87 2.50 12.44
CA THR A 59 7.09 1.26 12.52
C THR A 59 5.83 1.38 11.68
N GLY A 60 5.25 0.23 11.35
CA GLY A 60 3.96 0.19 10.69
C GLY A 60 3.38 -1.20 10.65
N ILE A 61 2.25 -1.30 9.94
CA ILE A 61 1.62 -2.56 9.60
C ILE A 61 1.39 -2.67 8.10
N GLY A 62 1.53 -3.88 7.59
CA GLY A 62 1.07 -4.30 6.27
C GLY A 62 -0.15 -5.18 6.40
N ILE A 63 -1.09 -5.03 5.45
CA ILE A 63 -2.31 -5.84 5.36
C ILE A 63 -2.42 -6.35 3.94
N VAL A 64 -2.55 -7.67 3.80
CA VAL A 64 -2.57 -8.33 2.49
C VAL A 64 -3.39 -9.63 2.57
N ALA A 65 -3.90 -10.12 1.43
CA ALA A 65 -4.50 -11.46 1.41
C ALA A 65 -3.46 -12.53 1.81
N LYS A 66 -3.85 -13.51 2.63
CA LYS A 66 -2.93 -14.50 3.22
C LYS A 66 -2.05 -15.22 2.21
N GLN A 67 -2.59 -15.51 1.03
CA GLN A 67 -1.87 -16.19 -0.05
C GLN A 67 -0.71 -15.35 -0.64
N HIS A 68 -0.65 -14.05 -0.38
CA HIS A 68 0.38 -13.13 -0.87
C HIS A 68 1.30 -12.61 0.24
N LEU A 69 1.14 -13.08 1.49
CA LEU A 69 1.94 -12.63 2.64
C LEU A 69 3.44 -12.78 2.36
N HIS A 70 3.89 -13.99 2.02
CA HIS A 70 5.31 -14.25 1.77
C HIS A 70 5.86 -13.49 0.57
N THR A 71 5.03 -13.25 -0.46
CA THR A 71 5.43 -12.42 -1.60
C THR A 71 5.67 -10.99 -1.16
N LEU A 72 4.78 -10.41 -0.37
CA LEU A 72 4.92 -9.04 0.12
C LEU A 72 6.09 -8.91 1.11
N GLU A 73 6.27 -9.86 2.03
CA GLU A 73 7.42 -9.91 2.95
C GLU A 73 8.76 -9.91 2.18
N ALA A 74 8.87 -10.73 1.14
CA ALA A 74 10.07 -10.79 0.31
C ALA A 74 10.35 -9.46 -0.41
N LEU A 75 9.31 -8.78 -0.91
CA LEU A 75 9.44 -7.47 -1.55
C LEU A 75 9.90 -6.37 -0.58
N HIS A 76 9.45 -6.41 0.67
CA HIS A 76 9.89 -5.46 1.69
C HIS A 76 11.33 -5.74 2.16
N ALA A 77 11.74 -7.01 2.21
CA ALA A 77 13.11 -7.38 2.58
C ALA A 77 14.14 -7.06 1.49
N SER A 78 13.75 -7.21 0.22
CA SER A 78 14.61 -6.94 -0.93
C SER A 78 13.81 -6.20 -2.01
N PRO A 79 13.58 -4.88 -1.84
CA PRO A 79 12.90 -4.09 -2.84
C PRO A 79 13.73 -4.06 -4.11
N GLY A 80 13.25 -4.72 -5.17
CA GLY A 80 13.85 -4.63 -6.50
C GLY A 80 13.71 -3.23 -7.10
N GLU A 81 13.95 -3.10 -8.41
CA GLU A 81 13.63 -1.86 -9.12
C GLU A 81 12.13 -1.57 -8.99
N LEU A 82 11.80 -0.45 -8.35
CA LEU A 82 10.43 -0.02 -8.11
C LEU A 82 10.05 1.01 -9.17
N GLU A 83 9.06 0.67 -9.98
CA GLU A 83 8.44 1.61 -10.91
C GLU A 83 7.09 2.08 -10.33
N ILE A 84 6.97 3.40 -10.13
CA ILE A 84 5.70 4.05 -9.81
C ILE A 84 5.12 4.56 -11.13
N VAL A 85 4.06 3.90 -11.60
CA VAL A 85 3.56 4.10 -12.98
C VAL A 85 2.45 5.14 -13.07
N GLU A 86 1.80 5.49 -11.95
CA GLU A 86 0.68 6.44 -11.90
C GLU A 86 0.76 7.33 -10.65
N GLU A 87 0.29 8.58 -10.77
CA GLU A 87 0.12 9.48 -9.63
C GLU A 87 -1.05 8.99 -8.76
N PRO A 88 -0.83 8.68 -7.47
CA PRO A 88 -1.91 8.26 -6.58
C PRO A 88 -2.84 9.42 -6.25
N GLU A 89 -4.07 9.09 -5.87
CA GLU A 89 -4.89 10.04 -5.12
C GLU A 89 -4.22 10.36 -3.79
N TYR A 90 -3.96 11.63 -3.53
CA TYR A 90 -3.20 12.10 -2.37
C TYR A 90 -4.08 12.96 -1.45
N TYR A 91 -4.01 12.67 -0.15
CA TYR A 91 -4.71 13.42 0.89
C TYR A 91 -3.75 13.79 2.02
N GLU A 92 -3.85 15.01 2.55
CA GLU A 92 -2.99 15.45 3.66
C GLU A 92 -3.76 16.27 4.70
N GLY A 93 -3.45 16.01 5.97
CA GLY A 93 -4.00 16.74 7.10
C GLY A 93 -5.53 16.71 7.14
N VAL A 94 -6.16 17.88 7.05
CA VAL A 94 -7.62 18.03 7.15
C VAL A 94 -8.38 17.50 5.95
N GLU A 95 -7.68 17.24 4.83
CA GLU A 95 -8.30 16.70 3.62
C GLU A 95 -8.47 15.17 3.67
N VAL A 96 -7.84 14.51 4.65
CA VAL A 96 -7.93 13.05 4.78
C VAL A 96 -9.36 12.64 5.16
N PRO A 97 -10.02 11.80 4.35
CA PRO A 97 -11.36 11.32 4.65
C PRO A 97 -11.46 10.69 6.05
N PRO A 98 -12.52 10.98 6.85
CA PRO A 98 -12.62 10.49 8.22
C PRO A 98 -12.53 8.98 8.38
N HIS A 99 -12.99 8.21 7.39
CA HIS A 99 -12.88 6.76 7.40
C HIS A 99 -11.44 6.27 7.20
N LEU A 100 -10.62 6.97 6.41
CA LEU A 100 -9.20 6.67 6.28
C LEU A 100 -8.46 7.04 7.57
N ALA A 101 -8.76 8.21 8.16
CA ALA A 101 -8.19 8.60 9.44
C ALA A 101 -8.51 7.58 10.55
N ALA A 102 -9.77 7.13 10.65
CA ALA A 102 -10.18 6.10 11.59
C ALA A 102 -9.47 4.76 11.34
N PHE A 103 -9.31 4.36 10.07
CA PHE A 103 -8.57 3.16 9.71
C PHE A 103 -7.10 3.25 10.13
N MET A 104 -6.44 4.39 9.89
CA MET A 104 -5.05 4.62 10.28
C MET A 104 -4.87 4.49 11.80
N MET A 105 -5.80 5.05 12.58
CA MET A 105 -5.79 4.93 14.04
C MET A 105 -5.96 3.48 14.50
N ILE A 106 -6.92 2.74 13.92
CA ILE A 106 -7.12 1.31 14.24
C ILE A 106 -5.89 0.50 13.86
N ALA A 107 -5.32 0.74 12.69
CA ALA A 107 -4.13 0.05 12.19
C ALA A 107 -2.92 0.20 13.11
N LEU A 108 -2.67 1.39 13.64
CA LEU A 108 -1.50 1.66 14.46
C LEU A 108 -1.70 1.26 15.93
N HIS A 109 -2.91 1.36 16.47
CA HIS A 109 -3.17 1.14 17.90
C HIS A 109 -3.86 -0.19 18.23
N HIS A 110 -4.63 -0.73 17.28
CA HIS A 110 -5.42 -1.95 17.44
C HIS A 110 -5.33 -2.89 16.23
N PRO A 111 -4.12 -3.25 15.76
CA PRO A 111 -3.95 -4.08 14.56
C PRO A 111 -4.61 -5.46 14.67
N GLU A 112 -4.81 -5.98 15.89
CA GLU A 112 -5.53 -7.22 16.17
C GLU A 112 -6.99 -7.18 15.66
N MET A 113 -7.59 -6.00 15.57
CA MET A 113 -8.96 -5.83 15.05
C MET A 113 -9.05 -5.98 13.52
N LEU A 114 -7.91 -5.93 12.83
CA LEU A 114 -7.83 -6.01 11.36
C LEU A 114 -7.64 -7.44 10.86
N GLY A 115 -7.28 -8.37 11.74
CA GLY A 115 -7.16 -9.79 11.42
C GLY A 115 -8.52 -10.42 11.06
N ARG A 116 -8.82 -10.53 9.77
CA ARG A 116 -10.04 -11.18 9.26
C ARG A 116 -9.75 -12.44 8.46
N LYS A 117 -10.75 -13.31 8.31
CA LYS A 117 -10.66 -14.51 7.48
C LYS A 117 -10.20 -14.12 6.07
N GLY A 118 -9.07 -14.67 5.63
CA GLY A 118 -8.50 -14.42 4.30
C GLY A 118 -7.40 -13.34 4.23
N TYR A 119 -7.22 -12.52 5.28
CA TYR A 119 -6.18 -11.49 5.32
C TYR A 119 -5.14 -11.77 6.41
N ALA A 120 -3.91 -11.34 6.15
CA ALA A 120 -2.80 -11.31 7.08
C ALA A 120 -2.50 -9.85 7.46
N VAL A 121 -2.17 -9.64 8.73
CA VAL A 121 -1.68 -8.38 9.28
C VAL A 121 -0.30 -8.67 9.86
N PHE A 122 0.71 -7.90 9.48
CA PHE A 122 2.09 -8.11 9.89
C PHE A 122 2.79 -6.78 10.12
N GLY A 123 3.78 -6.76 11.02
CA GLY A 123 4.57 -5.56 11.28
C GLY A 123 5.51 -5.26 10.12
N ILE A 124 5.70 -3.99 9.80
CA ILE A 124 6.72 -3.51 8.87
C ILE A 124 7.66 -2.55 9.59
N ASN A 125 8.95 -2.66 9.27
CA ASN A 125 9.92 -1.64 9.64
C ASN A 125 9.95 -0.59 8.52
N VAL A 126 9.77 0.67 8.90
CA VAL A 126 9.93 1.78 7.97
C VAL A 126 11.40 2.13 7.97
N THR A 127 12.08 1.93 6.85
CA THR A 127 13.46 2.42 6.70
C THR A 127 13.42 3.85 6.19
N ASP A 128 14.26 4.70 6.77
CA ASP A 128 14.49 6.05 6.26
C ASP A 128 15.23 5.89 4.93
N LYS A 129 14.51 5.83 3.81
CA LYS A 129 15.16 6.00 2.52
C LYS A 129 15.35 7.51 2.33
N GLN A 130 16.56 7.95 2.68
CA GLN A 130 17.14 9.23 2.29
C GLN A 130 17.03 9.45 0.77
#